data_AF-A0A940BDZ4-F1
#
_entry.id   AF-A0A940BDZ4-F1
#
_cell.length_a   1.000
_cell.length_b   1.000
_cell.length_c   1.000
_cell.angle_alpha   90.00
_cell.angle_beta   90.00
_cell.angle_gamma   90.00
#
_symmetry.space_group_name_H-M   'P 1'
#
loop_
_entity.id
_entity.type
_entity.pdbx_description
1 polymer ?
#
loop_
_entity_poly.entity_id
_entity_poly.type
_entity_poly.pdbx_seq_one_letter_code
_entity_poly.pdbx_strand_id
1 'polypeptide(L)' 'MNNREEQLKAFNRLLDVMDDLREKCPWDRKQTNESLRPNTIEEVYELSDTILRGDKANMAKELGD' A
#
# COMPACT_ATOMS: atom_id res chain seq x y z
N MET A 1 -3.35 -18.30 -11.61
CA MET A 1 -2.39 -17.30 -12.12
C MET A 1 -3.23 -16.15 -12.65
N ASN A 2 -3.15 -14.98 -12.02
CA ASN A 2 -3.86 -13.80 -12.54
C ASN A 2 -3.25 -13.44 -13.90
N ASN A 3 -4.09 -13.17 -14.89
CA ASN A 3 -3.58 -12.70 -16.17
C ASN A 3 -3.03 -11.27 -15.97
N ARG A 4 -1.96 -10.91 -16.68
CA ARG A 4 -1.36 -9.57 -16.65
C ARG A 4 -2.41 -8.47 -16.85
N GLU A 5 -3.41 -8.71 -17.70
CA GLU A 5 -4.50 -7.77 -17.94
C GLU A 5 -5.31 -7.48 -16.66
N GLU A 6 -5.63 -8.50 -15.85
CA GLU A 6 -6.36 -8.34 -14.60
C GLU A 6 -5.53 -7.57 -13.56
N GLN A 7 -4.21 -7.83 -13.51
CA GLN A 7 -3.28 -7.12 -12.63
C GLN A 7 -3.21 -5.63 -12.99
N LEU A 8 -3.13 -5.30 -14.29
CA LEU A 8 -3.13 -3.91 -14.75
C LEU A 8 -4.46 -3.21 -14.41
N LYS A 9 -5.60 -3.90 -14.58
CA LYS A 9 -6.91 -3.37 -14.17
C LYS A 9 -6.97 -3.11 -12.66
N ALA A 10 -6.46 -4.03 -11.84
CA ALA A 10 -6.42 -3.85 -10.38
C ALA A 10 -5.52 -2.69 -9.96
N PHE A 11 -4.34 -2.57 -10.58
CA PHE A 11 -3.40 -1.49 -10.31
C PHE A 11 -3.95 -0.14 -10.76
N ASN A 12 -4.68 -0.07 -11.88
CA ASN A 12 -5.36 1.16 -12.29
C ASN A 12 -6.36 1.64 -11.23
N ARG A 13 -7.17 0.72 -10.68
CA ARG A 13 -8.10 1.08 -9.60
C ARG A 13 -7.39 1.61 -8.35
N LEU A 14 -6.21 1.08 -8.02
CA LEU A 14 -5.41 1.60 -6.91
C LEU A 14 -4.98 3.04 -7.17
N LEU A 15 -4.49 3.34 -8.37
CA LEU A 15 -4.11 4.70 -8.77
C LEU A 15 -5.32 5.65 -8.71
N ASP A 16 -6.47 5.24 -9.24
CA ASP A 16 -7.71 6.03 -9.20
C ASP A 16 -8.11 6.37 -7.74
N VAL A 17 -7.98 5.41 -6.81
CA VAL A 17 -8.24 5.63 -5.38
C VAL A 17 -7.23 6.59 -4.75
N MET A 18 -5.94 6.44 -5.08
CA MET A 18 -4.90 7.34 -4.57
C MET A 18 -5.13 8.79 -5.03
N ASP A 19 -5.50 8.99 -6.29
CA ASP A 19 -5.82 10.30 -6.85
C ASP A 19 -7.05 10.89 -6.15
N ASP A 20 -8.11 10.10 -5.97
CA ASP A 20 -9.32 10.51 -5.26
C ASP A 20 -9.05 10.91 -3.80
N LEU A 21 -8.20 10.17 -3.09
CA LEU A 21 -7.82 10.50 -1.71
C LEU A 21 -6.99 11.78 -1.65
N ARG A 22 -5.97 11.90 -2.50
CA ARG A 22 -5.13 13.11 -2.58
C ARG A 22 -5.94 14.34 -2.98
N GLU A 23 -6.95 14.18 -3.83
CA GLU A 23 -7.85 15.25 -4.22
C GLU A 23 -8.87 15.57 -3.12
N LYS A 24 -9.58 14.59 -2.55
CA LYS A 24 -10.80 14.84 -1.76
C LYS A 24 -10.58 14.74 -0.25
N CYS A 25 -9.62 13.95 0.23
CA CYS A 25 -9.39 13.76 1.67
C CYS A 25 -8.45 14.84 2.24
N PRO A 26 -8.89 15.64 3.24
CA PRO A 26 -8.05 16.70 3.82
C PRO A 26 -6.79 16.21 4.52
N TRP A 27 -6.76 14.95 4.99
CA TRP A 27 -5.59 14.36 5.63
C TRP A 27 -4.56 13.93 4.58
N ASP A 28 -4.98 13.16 3.57
CA ASP A 28 -4.09 12.68 2.48
C ASP A 28 -3.51 13.83 1.66
N ARG A 29 -4.33 14.87 1.38
CA ARG A 29 -3.89 16.05 0.64
C ARG A 29 -2.73 16.78 1.31
N LYS A 30 -2.62 16.71 2.64
CA LYS A 30 -1.57 17.41 3.42
C LYS A 30 -0.30 16.58 3.59
N GLN A 31 -0.30 15.29 3.23
CA GLN A 31 0.85 14.41 3.44
C GLN A 31 2.02 14.78 2.52
N THR A 32 3.22 14.82 3.08
CA THR A 32 4.50 14.96 2.37
C THR A 32 5.32 13.68 2.52
N ASN A 33 6.44 13.58 1.80
CA ASN A 33 7.34 12.43 1.95
C ASN A 33 7.90 12.36 3.39
N GLU A 34 8.14 13.50 4.03
CA GLU A 34 8.62 13.59 5.40
C GLU A 34 7.56 13.13 6.41
N SER A 35 6.28 13.47 6.19
CA SER A 35 5.21 13.05 7.10
C SER A 35 4.88 11.57 6.96
N LEU A 36 5.03 10.99 5.77
CA LEU A 36 4.78 9.57 5.51
C LEU A 36 5.97 8.66 5.87
N ARG A 37 7.19 9.20 5.96
CA ARG A 37 8.40 8.43 6.26
C ARG A 37 8.27 7.51 7.49
N PRO A 38 7.70 7.94 8.64
CA PRO A 38 7.53 7.05 9.79
C PRO A 38 6.66 5.84 9.47
N ASN A 39 5.51 6.05 8.81
CA ASN A 39 4.62 4.97 8.38
C ASN A 39 5.34 4.04 7.40
N THR A 40 6.05 4.57 6.40
CA THR A 40 6.82 3.73 5.47
C THR A 40 7.84 2.84 6.18
N ILE A 41 8.48 3.32 7.24
CA ILE A 41 9.42 2.51 8.03
C ILE A 41 8.66 1.44 8.83
N GLU A 42 7.55 1.81 9.46
CA GLU A 42 6.68 0.91 10.23
C GLU A 42 6.21 -0.26 9.36
N GLU A 43 5.59 0.00 8.20
CA GLU A 43 5.09 -1.04 7.30
C GLU A 43 6.18 -1.99 6.81
N VAL A 44 7.40 -1.49 6.56
CA VAL A 44 8.54 -2.33 6.18
C VAL A 44 8.94 -3.29 7.32
N TYR A 45 8.86 -2.83 8.57
CA TYR A 45 9.10 -3.71 9.72
C TYR A 45 7.97 -4.73 9.91
N GLU A 46 6.71 -4.35 9.71
CA GLU A 46 5.58 -5.27 9.78
C GLU A 46 5.68 -6.35 8.69
N LEU A 47 5.95 -5.95 7.45
CA LEU A 47 6.21 -6.87 6.34
C LEU A 47 7.38 -7.80 6.64
N SER A 48 8.49 -7.28 7.17
CA SER A 48 9.66 -8.09 7.54
C SER A 48 9.32 -9.15 8.60
N ASP A 49 8.53 -8.78 9.62
CA ASP A 49 8.10 -9.70 10.66
C ASP A 49 7.17 -10.80 10.12
N THR A 50 6.22 -10.48 9.23
CA THR A 50 5.38 -11.50 8.58
C THR A 50 6.19 -12.48 7.73
N ILE A 51 7.25 -11.99 7.05
CA ILE A 51 8.19 -12.83 6.31
C ILE A 51 8.92 -13.79 7.25
N LEU A 52 9.43 -13.30 8.39
CA LEU A 52 10.13 -14.13 9.38
C LEU A 52 9.22 -15.20 10.00
N ARG A 53 7.93 -14.89 10.17
CA ARG A 53 6.91 -15.82 10.68
C ARG A 53 6.38 -16.80 9.62
N GLY A 54 6.70 -16.58 8.35
CA GLY A 54 6.16 -17.38 7.24
C GLY A 54 4.64 -17.18 7.03
N ASP A 55 4.08 -16.07 7.52
CA ASP A 55 2.66 -15.77 7.47
C ASP A 55 2.29 -15.14 6.12
N LYS A 56 1.94 -15.98 5.15
CA LYS A 56 1.61 -15.55 3.79
C LYS A 56 0.34 -14.70 3.70
N ALA A 57 -0.60 -14.87 4.64
CA ALA A 57 -1.84 -14.11 4.62
C ALA A 57 -1.58 -12.66 5.03
N ASN A 58 -0.85 -12.46 6.12
CA ASN A 58 -0.47 -11.12 6.57
C ASN A 58 0.59 -10.49 5.67
N MET A 59 1.50 -11.27 5.06
CA MET A 59 2.42 -10.73 4.05
C MET A 59 1.70 -10.08 2.87
N ALA A 60 0.57 -10.64 2.42
CA ALA A 60 -0.22 -10.05 1.35
C ALA A 60 -0.94 -8.76 1.78
N LYS A 61 -1.27 -8.63 3.07
CA LYS A 61 -1.83 -7.43 3.66
C LYS A 61 -0.78 -6.32 3.75
N GLU A 62 0.38 -6.60 4.38
CA GLU A 62 1.41 -5.57 4.58
C GLU A 62 2.13 -5.16 3.27
N LEU A 63 1.99 -5.95 2.19
CA LEU A 63 2.40 -5.51 0.84
C LEU A 63 1.40 -4.56 0.17
N GLY A 64 0.16 -4.53 0.66
CA GLY A 64 -0.93 -3.70 0.14
C GLY A 64 -1.15 -2.40 0.92
N ASP A 65 -0.70 -2.35 2.17
CA ASP A 65 -0.65 -1.15 3.01
C ASP A 65 0.41 -0.14 2.49
#